data_AF-A0A6S9DQ42-F1
#
_entry.id   AF-A0A6S9DQ42-F1
#
_cell.length_a   1.000
_cell.length_b   1.000
_cell.length_c   1.000
_cell.angle_alpha   90.00
_cell.angle_beta   90.00
_cell.angle_gamma   90.00
#
_symmetry.space_group_name_H-M   'P 1'
#
loop_
_entity.id
_entity.type
_entity.pdbx_description
1 polymer ?
#
loop_
_entity_poly.entity_id
_entity_poly.type
_entity_poly.pdbx_seq_one_letter_code
_entity_poly.pdbx_strand_id
1 'polypeptide(L)'
;MSWFRKSKQEEPKSEFSSDSGFNVDNGFDQGSGADFSSHDVSVGVGSSKPISQNQLQELVQQEQQRALIQTVVAKLTEIAHDKCVGKPSSSLSSSEQACIHSVVSKYLDTSEFVLGRMMKQQQR
;
A
#
# COMPACT_ATOMS: atom_id res chain seq x y z
N MET A 1 34.64 -31.24 39.57
CA MET A 1 34.07 -31.70 38.30
C MET A 1 33.46 -30.49 37.59
N SER A 2 34.26 -29.81 36.76
CA SER A 2 33.79 -28.71 35.91
C SER A 2 32.79 -29.24 34.89
N TRP A 3 31.51 -28.96 35.08
CA TRP A 3 30.48 -29.23 34.06
C TRP A 3 29.49 -28.06 33.88
N PHE A 4 29.91 -26.84 34.17
CA PHE A 4 29.18 -25.67 33.67
C PHE A 4 30.11 -24.78 32.85
N ARG A 5 30.39 -25.27 31.64
CA ARG A 5 30.79 -24.47 30.47
C ARG A 5 29.90 -24.91 29.31
N LYS A 6 28.78 -24.21 29.13
CA LYS A 6 27.98 -24.24 27.90
C LYS A 6 27.91 -22.82 27.37
N SER A 7 28.84 -22.52 26.48
CA SER A 7 28.70 -21.49 25.45
C SER A 7 27.63 -21.93 24.43
N LYS A 8 27.06 -20.96 23.70
CA LYS A 8 25.96 -21.03 22.69
C LYS A 8 24.56 -20.96 23.30
N GLN A 9 23.67 -20.05 22.90
CA GLN A 9 23.52 -19.33 21.64
C GLN A 9 22.78 -18.01 21.90
N GLU A 10 23.32 -16.92 21.36
CA GLU A 10 22.56 -15.74 21.01
C GLU A 10 21.55 -16.15 19.93
N GLU A 11 20.27 -15.90 20.16
CA GLU A 11 19.28 -15.94 19.09
C GLU A 11 19.60 -14.81 18.11
N PRO A 12 19.78 -15.05 16.80
CA PRO A 12 19.45 -14.03 15.85
C PRO A 12 17.94 -13.89 15.92
N LYS A 13 17.45 -12.88 16.65
CA LYS A 13 16.12 -12.36 16.38
C LYS A 13 16.13 -12.08 14.88
N SER A 14 15.37 -12.88 14.13
CA SER A 14 14.88 -12.46 12.84
C SER A 14 14.02 -11.24 13.13
N GLU A 15 14.65 -10.08 13.21
CA GLU A 15 14.00 -8.82 12.91
C GLU A 15 13.63 -8.92 11.43
N PHE A 16 12.53 -9.61 11.15
CA PHE A 16 11.67 -9.21 10.06
C PHE A 16 11.16 -7.84 10.46
N SER A 17 12.00 -6.83 10.20
CA SER A 17 11.67 -5.43 10.31
C SER A 17 10.55 -5.19 9.31
N SER A 18 9.33 -5.41 9.78
CA SER A 18 8.09 -4.97 9.14
C SER A 18 7.97 -3.48 9.36
N ASP A 19 8.91 -2.72 8.83
CA ASP A 19 8.70 -1.29 8.59
C ASP A 19 8.86 -1.04 7.10
N SER A 20 8.03 -1.74 6.33
CA SER A 20 7.52 -1.20 5.07
C SER A 20 6.13 -0.67 5.37
N GLY A 21 6.04 0.24 6.34
CA GLY A 21 4.88 1.09 6.49
C GLY A 21 4.74 1.90 5.21
N PHE A 22 3.73 1.57 4.40
CA PHE A 22 3.27 2.46 3.36
C PHE A 22 2.74 3.71 4.06
N ASN A 23 3.61 4.71 4.26
CA ASN A 23 3.22 6.01 4.79
C ASN A 23 2.47 6.74 3.67
N VAL A 24 1.16 6.83 3.81
CA VAL A 24 0.26 7.58 2.92
C VAL A 24 0.23 9.07 3.28
N ASP A 25 1.13 9.50 4.14
CA ASP A 25 0.98 10.77 4.87
C ASP A 25 1.93 11.88 4.38
N ASN A 26 2.82 11.61 3.41
CA ASN A 26 3.73 12.63 2.86
C ASN A 26 3.49 12.85 1.35
N GLY A 27 2.29 13.29 1.00
CA GLY A 27 1.94 13.64 -0.38
C GLY A 27 0.60 14.35 -0.61
N PHE A 28 0.02 14.99 0.40
CA PHE A 28 -1.13 15.88 0.23
C PHE A 28 -0.93 17.10 1.12
N ASP A 29 -0.17 18.08 0.60
CA ASP A 29 0.17 19.30 1.31
C ASP A 29 -1.08 20.13 1.60
N GLN A 30 -1.17 20.57 2.85
CA GLN A 30 -2.23 21.38 3.43
C GLN A 30 -2.13 22.83 2.89
N GLY A 31 -2.64 23.08 1.69
CA GLY A 31 -2.93 24.42 1.17
C GLY A 31 -4.40 24.77 1.35
N SER A 32 -4.69 25.74 2.22
CA SER A 32 -6.05 26.23 2.48
C SER A 32 -6.60 27.01 1.28
N GLY A 33 -7.81 26.69 0.82
CA GLY A 33 -8.57 27.48 -0.16
C GLY A 33 -8.87 26.70 -1.43
N ALA A 34 -10.16 26.53 -1.72
CA ALA A 34 -10.70 25.78 -2.85
C ALA A 34 -10.09 26.20 -4.20
N ASP A 35 -9.62 25.23 -5.00
CA ASP A 35 -9.71 25.18 -6.47
C ASP A 35 -9.31 23.78 -6.96
N PHE A 36 -10.26 23.03 -7.53
CA PHE A 36 -9.97 21.82 -8.28
C PHE A 36 -9.52 22.25 -9.68
N SER A 37 -8.23 22.19 -9.95
CA SER A 37 -7.75 22.23 -11.34
C SER A 37 -6.57 21.32 -11.49
N SER A 38 -6.74 20.41 -12.46
CA SER A 38 -5.74 19.67 -13.23
C SER A 38 -4.47 19.25 -12.50
N HIS A 39 -4.25 17.94 -12.39
CA HIS A 39 -3.01 17.33 -11.93
C HIS A 39 -1.77 17.96 -12.60
N ASP A 40 -1.20 18.99 -11.98
CA ASP A 40 0.14 19.47 -12.24
C ASP A 40 1.04 18.87 -11.17
N VAL A 41 1.89 17.94 -11.62
CA VAL A 41 2.97 17.42 -10.79
C VAL A 41 3.98 18.56 -10.59
N SER A 42 3.82 19.30 -9.50
CA SER A 42 4.79 20.29 -9.09
C SER A 42 6.10 19.61 -8.67
N VAL A 43 6.96 19.36 -9.67
CA VAL A 43 8.39 19.11 -9.48
C VAL A 43 8.99 20.42 -8.98
N GLY A 44 9.33 20.46 -7.68
CA GLY A 44 10.10 21.55 -7.09
C GLY A 44 11.47 21.63 -7.75
N VAL A 45 11.60 22.46 -8.79
CA VAL A 45 12.87 22.75 -9.47
C VAL A 45 13.67 23.78 -8.67
N GLY A 46 14.09 23.38 -7.47
CA GLY A 46 15.06 24.09 -6.65
C GLY A 46 16.39 23.34 -6.67
N SER A 47 17.37 23.87 -7.42
CA SER A 47 18.71 23.30 -7.71
C SER A 47 18.77 22.27 -8.84
N SER A 48 19.23 22.75 -10.00
CA SER A 48 19.70 21.98 -11.15
C SER A 48 20.90 21.08 -10.78
N LYS A 49 20.62 19.93 -10.17
CA LYS A 49 21.50 18.76 -10.30
C LYS A 49 21.03 17.99 -11.53
N PRO A 50 21.91 17.61 -12.49
CA PRO A 50 21.52 16.73 -13.57
C PRO A 50 21.03 15.41 -12.95
N ILE A 51 19.73 15.14 -13.08
CA ILE A 51 19.16 13.87 -12.63
C ILE A 51 19.88 12.80 -13.44
N SER A 52 20.60 11.94 -12.74
CA SER A 52 21.33 10.84 -13.36
C SER A 52 20.31 9.88 -13.97
N GLN A 53 20.60 9.28 -15.13
CA GLN A 53 19.70 8.28 -15.78
C GLN A 53 19.20 7.22 -14.78
N ASN A 54 20.06 6.80 -13.85
CA ASN A 54 19.71 5.86 -12.78
C ASN A 54 18.66 6.42 -11.79
N GLN A 55 18.72 7.71 -11.46
CA GLN A 55 17.75 8.36 -10.57
C GLN A 55 16.40 8.59 -11.27
N LEU A 56 16.39 8.87 -12.58
CA LEU A 56 15.12 8.93 -13.34
C LEU A 56 14.42 7.58 -13.34
N GLN A 57 15.16 6.49 -13.49
CA GLN A 57 14.57 5.16 -13.55
C GLN A 57 13.95 4.73 -12.22
N GLU A 58 14.60 5.07 -11.10
CA GLU A 58 14.05 4.87 -9.76
C GLU A 58 12.78 5.69 -9.52
N LEU A 59 12.78 6.97 -9.91
CA LEU A 59 11.62 7.84 -9.79
C LEU A 59 10.43 7.34 -10.64
N VAL A 60 10.68 6.86 -11.86
CA VAL A 60 9.63 6.31 -12.73
C VAL A 60 9.01 5.04 -12.12
N GLN A 61 9.81 4.16 -11.51
CA GLN A 61 9.30 2.97 -10.85
C GLN A 61 8.45 3.32 -9.62
N GLN A 62 8.89 4.30 -8.82
CA GLN A 62 8.15 4.76 -7.64
C GLN A 62 6.80 5.38 -8.02
N GLU A 63 6.77 6.24 -9.04
CA GLU A 63 5.54 6.87 -9.51
C GLU A 63 4.58 5.86 -10.14
N GLN A 64 5.07 4.85 -10.86
CA GLN A 64 4.23 3.76 -11.35
C GLN A 64 3.58 2.99 -10.21
N GLN A 65 4.34 2.62 -9.18
CA GLN A 65 3.78 1.90 -8.03
C GLN A 65 2.69 2.71 -7.34
N ARG A 66 2.85 4.03 -7.22
CA ARG A 66 1.83 4.94 -6.66
C ARG A 66 0.55 4.94 -7.48
N ALA A 67 0.66 5.07 -8.81
CA ALA A 67 -0.50 5.04 -9.70
C ALA A 67 -1.26 3.69 -9.66
N LEU A 68 -0.51 2.58 -9.56
CA LEU A 68 -1.10 1.24 -9.44
C LEU A 68 -1.85 1.09 -8.12
N ILE A 69 -1.26 1.53 -6.99
CA ILE A 69 -1.92 1.47 -5.68
C ILE A 69 -3.20 2.30 -5.69
N GLN A 70 -3.17 3.52 -6.24
CA GLN A 70 -4.37 4.36 -6.36
C GLN A 70 -5.49 3.66 -7.14
N THR A 71 -5.13 2.96 -8.24
CA THR A 71 -6.09 2.20 -9.03
C THR A 71 -6.68 1.03 -8.25
N VAL A 72 -5.84 0.28 -7.52
CA VAL A 72 -6.29 -0.83 -6.66
C VAL A 72 -7.19 -0.33 -5.54
N VAL A 73 -6.81 0.76 -4.87
CA VAL A 73 -7.62 1.37 -3.81
C VAL A 73 -8.98 1.80 -4.36
N ALA A 74 -9.02 2.50 -5.49
CA ALA A 74 -10.28 2.89 -6.12
C ALA A 74 -11.20 1.68 -6.40
N LYS A 75 -10.64 0.59 -6.92
CA LYS A 75 -11.38 -0.66 -7.17
C LYS A 75 -11.90 -1.31 -5.89
N LEU A 76 -11.08 -1.39 -4.85
CA LEU A 76 -11.50 -1.93 -3.56
C LEU A 76 -12.59 -1.06 -2.92
N THR A 77 -12.47 0.26 -3.03
CA THR A 77 -13.47 1.21 -2.54
C THR A 77 -14.80 1.04 -3.25
N GLU A 78 -14.83 0.91 -4.59
CA GLU A 78 -16.06 0.61 -5.35
C GLU A 78 -16.73 -0.67 -4.83
N ILE A 79 -15.98 -1.77 -4.72
CA ILE A 79 -16.52 -3.06 -4.26
C ILE A 79 -17.02 -2.99 -2.82
N ALA A 80 -16.26 -2.35 -1.93
CA ALA A 80 -16.63 -2.22 -0.52
C ALA A 80 -17.86 -1.32 -0.35
N HIS A 81 -17.95 -0.24 -1.12
CA HIS A 81 -19.10 0.65 -1.12
C HIS A 81 -20.37 -0.09 -1.56
N ASP A 82 -20.33 -0.80 -2.69
CA ASP A 82 -21.49 -1.52 -3.23
C ASP A 82 -22.00 -2.63 -2.30
N LYS A 83 -21.11 -3.27 -1.52
CA LYS A 83 -21.47 -4.39 -0.64
C LYS A 83 -21.86 -3.96 0.76
N CYS A 84 -21.26 -2.89 1.28
CA CYS A 84 -21.39 -2.52 2.67
C CYS A 84 -22.26 -1.28 2.89
N VAL A 85 -22.35 -0.36 1.92
CA VAL A 85 -23.07 0.91 2.08
C VAL A 85 -24.45 0.82 1.41
N GLY A 86 -25.50 0.75 2.22
CA GLY A 86 -26.88 0.67 1.72
C GLY A 86 -27.53 2.03 1.46
N LYS A 87 -27.24 3.04 2.29
CA LYS A 87 -27.74 4.40 2.15
C LYS A 87 -26.58 5.38 2.36
N PRO A 88 -26.35 6.32 1.43
CA PRO A 88 -25.33 7.34 1.64
C PRO A 88 -25.74 8.21 2.83
N SER A 89 -24.96 8.12 3.91
CA SER A 89 -25.09 8.92 5.12
C SER A 89 -23.84 9.80 5.27
N SER A 90 -23.92 10.86 6.06
CA SER A 90 -22.78 11.73 6.36
C SER A 90 -21.68 11.01 7.17
N SER A 91 -22.01 9.86 7.77
CA SER A 91 -21.07 9.01 8.48
C SER A 91 -21.37 7.53 8.25
N LEU A 92 -20.30 6.72 8.24
CA LEU A 92 -20.41 5.26 8.24
C LEU A 92 -20.77 4.77 9.65
N SER A 93 -21.78 3.93 9.75
CA SER A 93 -22.12 3.23 10.98
C SER A 93 -21.04 2.20 11.36
N SER A 94 -20.98 1.80 12.63
CA SER A 94 -19.99 0.83 13.10
C SER A 94 -20.06 -0.52 12.38
N SER A 95 -21.26 -0.96 11.99
CA SER A 95 -21.47 -2.17 11.19
C SER A 95 -20.96 -2.03 9.76
N GLU A 96 -21.09 -0.85 9.15
CA GLU A 96 -20.57 -0.59 7.80
C GLU A 96 -19.05 -0.55 7.81
N GLN A 97 -18.44 0.08 8.82
CA GLN A 97 -16.98 0.07 9.01
C GLN A 97 -16.43 -1.36 9.17
N ALA A 98 -17.06 -2.17 10.01
CA ALA A 98 -16.69 -3.58 10.20
C ALA A 98 -16.89 -4.40 8.91
N CYS A 99 -17.97 -4.16 8.16
CA CYS A 99 -18.21 -4.79 6.87
C CYS A 99 -17.09 -4.46 5.88
N ILE A 100 -16.72 -3.18 5.74
CA ILE A 100 -15.66 -2.74 4.81
C ILE A 100 -14.34 -3.45 5.14
N HIS A 101 -13.95 -3.48 6.42
CA HIS A 101 -12.74 -4.19 6.84
C HIS A 101 -12.78 -5.68 6.45
N SER A 102 -13.92 -6.35 6.69
CA SER A 102 -14.07 -7.76 6.33
C SER A 102 -14.07 -8.01 4.82
N VAL A 103 -14.71 -7.15 4.04
CA VAL A 103 -14.79 -7.28 2.57
C VAL A 103 -13.42 -7.07 1.94
N VAL A 104 -12.69 -6.05 2.36
CA VAL A 104 -11.35 -5.75 1.81
C VAL A 104 -10.37 -6.88 2.16
N SER A 105 -10.32 -7.35 3.41
CA SER A 105 -9.47 -8.49 3.79
C SER A 105 -9.77 -9.74 2.95
N LYS A 106 -11.06 -10.11 2.84
CA LYS A 106 -11.48 -11.27 2.04
C LYS A 106 -11.14 -11.13 0.56
N TYR A 107 -11.23 -9.92 0.01
CA TYR A 107 -10.88 -9.68 -1.38
C TYR A 107 -9.39 -9.92 -1.63
N LEU A 108 -8.52 -9.40 -0.76
CA LEU A 108 -7.08 -9.60 -0.88
C LEU A 108 -6.70 -11.08 -0.75
N ASP A 109 -7.26 -11.79 0.23
CA ASP A 109 -7.03 -13.23 0.44
C ASP A 109 -7.48 -14.05 -0.79
N THR A 110 -8.64 -13.73 -1.35
CA THR A 110 -9.20 -14.46 -2.49
C THR A 110 -8.45 -14.13 -3.78
N SER A 111 -7.99 -12.90 -3.94
CA SER A 111 -7.26 -12.46 -5.14
C SER A 111 -5.98 -13.27 -5.32
N GLU A 112 -5.19 -13.42 -4.25
CA GLU A 112 -3.97 -14.24 -4.28
C GLU A 112 -4.28 -15.71 -4.57
N PHE A 113 -5.34 -16.25 -3.95
CA PHE A 113 -5.75 -17.63 -4.23
C PHE A 113 -6.12 -17.87 -5.69
N VAL A 114 -6.88 -16.95 -6.30
CA VAL A 114 -7.27 -17.02 -7.71
C VAL A 114 -6.04 -16.91 -8.61
N LEU A 115 -5.17 -15.93 -8.37
CA LEU A 115 -3.93 -15.75 -9.14
C LEU A 115 -3.03 -16.98 -9.06
N GLY A 116 -2.80 -17.52 -7.86
CA GLY A 116 -2.01 -18.73 -7.66
C GLY A 116 -2.58 -19.95 -8.41
N ARG A 117 -3.91 -20.07 -8.49
CA ARG A 117 -4.57 -21.12 -9.29
C ARG A 117 -4.40 -20.91 -10.79
N MET A 118 -4.55 -19.67 -11.27
CA MET A 118 -4.37 -19.32 -12.68
C MET A 118 -2.92 -19.58 -13.14
N MET A 119 -1.93 -19.16 -12.36
CA MET A 119 -0.50 -19.40 -12.66
C MET A 119 -0.18 -20.90 -12.74
N LYS A 120 -0.75 -21.70 -11.83
CA LYS A 120 -0.59 -23.17 -11.84
C LYS A 120 -1.22 -23.84 -13.07
N GLN A 121 -2.29 -23.29 -13.60
CA GLN A 121 -2.92 -23.79 -14.84
C GLN A 121 -2.13 -23.38 -16.09
N GLN A 122 -1.53 -22.18 -16.11
CA GLN A 122 -0.74 -21.69 -17.23
C GLN A 122 0.61 -22.44 -17.42
N GLN A 123 1.11 -23.10 -16.38
CA GLN A 123 2.33 -23.92 -16.43
C GLN A 123 2.11 -25.38 -16.89
N ARG A 124 0.88 -25.73 -17.30
CA ARG A 124 0.55 -27.03 -17.90
C ARG A 124 0.32 -26.89 -19.40
#